data_AF-W7KU08-F1
#
_entry.id   AF-W7KU08-F1
#
_cell.length_a   1.000
_cell.length_b   1.000
_cell.length_c   1.000
_cell.angle_alpha   90.00
_cell.angle_beta   90.00
_cell.angle_gamma   90.00
#
_symmetry.space_group_name_H-M   'P 1'
#
loop_
_entity.id
_entity.type
_entity.pdbx_description
1 polymer ?
#
loop_
_entity_poly.entity_id
_entity_poly.type
_entity_poly.pdbx_seq_one_letter_code
_entity_poly.pdbx_strand_id
1 'polypeptide(L)'
;MYRFSIEDQDWILRFSPNIQIEAEVKQAVISSILQLGKDLPQFSHGESFIIMNDRLGIIVFNVEKIPSMILTVSNIVTEDKWYIQKNLTIKRYFKE
;
A
#
# COMPACT_ATOMS: atom_id res chain seq x y z
N MET A 1 -9.70 -9.58 5.28
CA MET A 1 -8.80 -10.19 4.29
C MET A 1 -9.54 -10.26 2.98
N TYR A 2 -8.86 -10.03 1.86
CA TYR A 2 -9.41 -10.16 0.52
C TYR A 2 -8.54 -11.12 -0.28
N ARG A 3 -9.15 -11.88 -1.19
CA ARG A 3 -8.44 -12.75 -2.13
C ARG A 3 -8.61 -12.20 -3.53
N PHE A 4 -7.55 -12.22 -4.30
CA PHE A 4 -7.55 -11.77 -5.69
C PHE A 4 -6.45 -12.51 -6.44
N SER A 5 -6.55 -12.55 -7.76
CA SER A 5 -5.58 -13.25 -8.61
C SER A 5 -4.97 -12.26 -9.61
N ILE A 6 -3.65 -12.34 -9.79
CA ILE A 6 -2.87 -11.56 -10.76
C ILE A 6 -1.85 -12.50 -11.39
N GLU A 7 -1.80 -12.56 -12.73
CA GLU A 7 -0.85 -13.42 -13.49
C GLU A 7 -0.83 -14.87 -12.96
N ASP A 8 -2.01 -15.47 -12.79
CA ASP A 8 -2.20 -16.84 -12.28
C ASP A 8 -1.69 -17.10 -10.85
N GLN A 9 -1.35 -16.06 -10.10
CA GLN A 9 -0.99 -16.13 -8.68
C GLN A 9 -2.15 -15.68 -7.81
N ASP A 10 -2.52 -16.50 -6.83
CA ASP A 10 -3.53 -16.16 -5.84
C ASP A 10 -2.89 -15.41 -4.67
N TRP A 11 -3.34 -14.17 -4.47
CA TRP A 11 -2.86 -13.27 -3.44
C TRP A 11 -3.89 -13.08 -2.33
N ILE A 12 -3.39 -12.89 -1.11
CA ILE A 12 -4.19 -12.51 0.06
C ILE A 12 -3.82 -11.09 0.46
N LEU A 13 -4.75 -10.15 0.31
CA LEU A 13 -4.63 -8.83 0.89
C LEU A 13 -5.10 -8.85 2.36
N ARG A 14 -4.21 -8.45 3.27
CA ARG A 14 -4.53 -8.19 4.67
C ARG A 14 -4.20 -6.74 5.04
N PHE A 15 -4.90 -6.24 6.06
CA PHE A 15 -4.63 -4.94 6.66
C PHE A 15 -4.04 -5.19 8.04
N SER A 16 -3.00 -4.45 8.41
CA SER A 16 -2.45 -4.53 9.76
C SER A 16 -3.53 -4.17 10.81
N PRO A 17 -3.47 -4.75 12.03
CA PRO A 17 -4.52 -4.57 13.04
C PRO A 17 -4.76 -3.12 13.46
N ASN A 18 -3.74 -2.27 13.33
CA ASN A 18 -3.79 -0.84 13.64
C ASN A 18 -4.44 0.01 12.53
N ILE A 19 -4.79 -0.58 11.38
CA ILE A 19 -5.45 0.12 10.27
C ILE A 19 -6.95 -0.11 10.37
N GLN A 20 -7.64 0.84 11.01
CA GLN A 20 -9.09 0.92 11.01
C GLN A 20 -9.56 1.89 9.93
N ILE A 21 -10.09 1.34 8.85
CA ILE A 21 -10.54 2.11 7.68
C ILE A 21 -11.90 1.64 7.21
N GLU A 22 -12.65 2.57 6.62
CA GLU A 22 -13.97 2.33 6.06
C GLU A 22 -13.93 1.43 4.83
N ALA A 23 -15.08 0.85 4.49
CA ALA A 23 -15.21 -0.05 3.34
C ALA A 23 -14.80 0.61 2.02
N GLU A 24 -15.08 1.90 1.85
CA GLU A 24 -14.72 2.65 0.64
C GLU A 24 -13.20 2.77 0.47
N VAL A 25 -12.47 3.04 1.57
CA VAL A 25 -11.00 3.08 1.56
C VAL A 25 -10.43 1.71 1.18
N LYS A 26 -11.00 0.62 1.72
CA LYS A 26 -10.57 -0.74 1.37
C LYS A 26 -10.72 -1.01 -0.12
N GLN A 27 -11.82 -0.57 -0.74
CA GLN A 27 -12.03 -0.72 -2.18
C GLN A 27 -11.00 0.08 -2.98
N ALA A 28 -10.72 1.33 -2.59
CA ALA A 28 -9.70 2.14 -3.25
C ALA A 28 -8.28 1.52 -3.16
N VAL A 29 -7.93 0.89 -2.04
CA VAL A 29 -6.69 0.12 -1.91
C VAL A 29 -6.67 -1.07 -2.87
N ILE A 30 -7.74 -1.86 -2.92
CA ILE A 30 -7.84 -3.02 -3.81
C ILE A 30 -7.70 -2.58 -5.28
N SER A 31 -8.42 -1.53 -5.69
CA SER A 31 -8.31 -0.98 -7.04
C SER A 31 -6.89 -0.53 -7.38
N SER A 32 -6.17 0.07 -6.41
CA SER A 32 -4.78 0.49 -6.60
C SER A 32 -3.83 -0.70 -6.81
N ILE A 33 -4.06 -1.82 -6.11
CA ILE A 33 -3.27 -3.05 -6.30
C ILE A 33 -3.55 -3.68 -7.66
N LEU A 34 -4.82 -3.74 -8.07
CA LEU A 34 -5.19 -4.32 -9.37
C LEU A 34 -4.57 -3.54 -10.54
N GLN A 35 -4.32 -2.25 -10.37
CA GLN A 35 -3.62 -1.43 -11.37
C GLN A 35 -2.13 -1.76 -11.52
N LEU A 36 -1.48 -2.35 -10.50
CA LEU A 36 -0.09 -2.83 -10.64
C LEU A 36 0.00 -4.00 -11.62
N GLY A 37 -1.03 -4.84 -11.70
CA GLY A 37 -1.06 -6.02 -12.56
C GLY A 37 0.23 -6.85 -12.44
N LYS A 38 0.87 -7.10 -13.59
CA LYS A 38 2.11 -7.90 -13.72
C LYS A 38 3.32 -7.40 -12.91
N ASP A 39 3.28 -6.18 -12.39
CA ASP A 39 4.37 -5.63 -11.58
C ASP A 39 4.34 -6.17 -10.14
N LEU A 40 3.16 -6.54 -9.61
CA LEU A 40 3.04 -7.06 -8.24
C LEU A 40 3.88 -8.34 -8.01
N PRO A 41 3.86 -9.34 -8.91
CA PRO A 41 4.72 -10.52 -8.77
C PRO A 41 6.22 -10.22 -8.80
N GLN A 42 6.68 -9.06 -9.26
CA GLN A 42 8.11 -8.74 -9.33
C GLN A 42 8.72 -8.40 -7.97
N PHE A 43 7.92 -7.96 -6.99
CA PHE A 43 8.42 -7.67 -5.64
C PHE A 43 8.86 -8.94 -4.92
N SER A 44 10.02 -8.91 -4.28
CA SER A 44 10.61 -10.05 -3.58
C SER A 44 9.93 -10.33 -2.24
N HIS A 45 10.09 -11.55 -1.71
CA HIS A 45 9.69 -11.85 -0.34
C HIS A 45 10.45 -10.94 0.64
N GLY A 46 9.74 -10.37 1.62
CA GLY A 46 10.31 -9.47 2.62
C GLY A 46 10.48 -8.03 2.14
N GLU A 47 10.15 -7.74 0.87
CA GLU A 47 10.19 -6.39 0.32
C GLU A 47 8.99 -5.56 0.78
N SER A 48 9.18 -4.26 0.83
CA SER A 48 8.12 -3.27 1.01
C SER A 48 8.09 -2.32 -0.16
N PHE A 49 6.89 -1.93 -0.58
CA PHE A 49 6.70 -0.92 -1.61
C PHE A 49 5.59 0.05 -1.21
N ILE A 50 5.49 1.16 -1.95
CA ILE A 50 4.44 2.15 -1.76
C ILE A 50 3.61 2.33 -3.03
N ILE A 51 2.34 2.65 -2.86
CA ILE A 51 1.51 3.24 -3.91
C ILE A 51 1.10 4.64 -3.44
N MET A 52 1.34 5.65 -4.27
CA MET A 52 0.77 6.98 -4.07
C MET A 52 -0.62 7.02 -4.68
N ASN A 53 -1.62 7.38 -3.88
CA ASN A 53 -3.01 7.49 -4.29
C ASN A 53 -3.51 8.90 -3.95
N ASP A 54 -4.03 9.63 -4.94
CA ASP A 54 -4.45 11.04 -4.76
C ASP A 54 -5.53 11.23 -3.69
N ARG A 55 -6.32 10.19 -3.40
CA ARG A 55 -7.38 10.24 -2.39
C ARG A 55 -6.90 9.77 -1.01
N LEU A 56 -6.04 8.75 -0.97
CA LEU A 56 -5.65 8.07 0.27
C LEU A 56 -4.29 8.52 0.82
N GLY A 57 -3.45 9.13 -0.01
CA GLY A 57 -2.06 9.42 0.28
C GLY A 57 -1.14 8.23 -0.02
N ILE A 58 -0.12 8.01 0.81
CA ILE A 58 0.86 6.94 0.63
C ILE A 58 0.35 5.68 1.31
N ILE A 59 0.16 4.62 0.53
CA ILE A 59 -0.21 3.30 1.01
C ILE A 59 1.07 2.46 1.05
N VAL A 60 1.42 1.92 2.22
CA VAL A 60 2.61 1.10 2.41
C VAL A 60 2.21 -0.37 2.42
N PHE A 61 2.91 -1.16 1.62
CA PHE A 61 2.70 -2.59 1.48
C PHE A 61 3.93 -3.38 1.89
N ASN A 62 3.72 -4.52 2.53
CA ASN A 62 4.74 -5.52 2.80
C ASN A 62 4.40 -6.82 2.08
N VAL A 63 5.39 -7.41 1.41
CA VAL A 63 5.25 -8.62 0.60
C VAL A 63 5.77 -9.83 1.36
N GLU A 64 4.91 -10.81 1.57
CA GLU A 64 5.27 -12.10 2.16
C GLU A 64 4.87 -13.15 1.11
N LYS A 65 5.84 -13.85 0.50
CA LYS A 65 5.58 -14.93 -0.49
C LYS A 65 5.72 -16.35 0.08
N ILE A 66 6.16 -16.47 1.34
CA ILE A 66 6.48 -17.75 1.99
C ILE A 66 5.81 -17.71 3.36
N PRO A 67 4.91 -18.64 3.71
CA PRO A 67 4.45 -19.78 2.90
C PRO A 67 3.36 -19.43 1.87
N SER A 68 2.84 -18.21 1.86
CA SER A 68 1.68 -17.82 1.04
C SER A 68 1.86 -16.41 0.51
N MET A 69 1.37 -16.13 -0.70
CA MET A 69 1.42 -14.81 -1.36
C MET A 69 0.53 -13.79 -0.63
N ILE A 70 1.02 -13.25 0.47
CA ILE A 70 0.34 -12.29 1.32
C ILE A 70 0.88 -10.89 1.05
N LEU A 71 -0.04 -9.99 0.73
CA LEU A 71 0.20 -8.56 0.66
C LEU A 71 -0.41 -7.89 1.90
N THR A 72 0.41 -7.22 2.68
CA THR A 72 -0.04 -6.54 3.91
C THR A 72 -0.03 -5.04 3.71
N VAL A 73 -1.17 -4.39 3.85
CA VAL A 73 -1.22 -2.93 4.03
C VAL A 73 -0.73 -2.65 5.45
N SER A 74 0.47 -2.10 5.57
CA SER A 74 1.13 -1.84 6.85
C SER A 74 0.87 -0.44 7.39
N ASN A 75 0.64 0.53 6.50
CA ASN A 75 0.23 1.88 6.85
C ASN A 75 -0.48 2.60 5.69
N ILE A 76 -1.27 3.62 6.02
CA ILE A 76 -1.81 4.59 5.06
C ILE A 76 -1.55 5.98 5.65
N VAL A 77 -0.68 6.74 5.00
CA VAL A 77 -0.28 8.08 5.43
C VAL A 77 -0.95 9.10 4.51
N THR A 78 -1.98 9.75 5.04
CA THR A 78 -2.70 10.82 4.35
C THR A 78 -1.82 12.04 4.10
N GLU A 79 -2.05 12.78 3.00
CA GLU A 79 -1.21 13.91 2.57
C GLU A 79 -1.03 14.97 3.66
N ASP A 80 -2.05 15.19 4.49
CA ASP A 80 -2.02 16.14 5.59
C ASP A 80 -0.97 15.78 6.67
N LYS A 81 -0.49 14.54 6.70
CA LYS A 81 0.54 14.06 7.63
C LYS A 81 1.93 13.97 6.99
N TRP A 82 2.09 14.45 5.76
CA TRP A 82 3.36 14.38 5.06
C TRP A 82 4.29 15.51 5.51
N TYR A 83 5.57 15.17 5.55
CA TYR A 83 6.64 16.11 5.85
C TYR A 83 7.73 15.98 4.80
N ILE A 84 8.34 17.11 4.47
CA ILE A 84 9.47 17.20 3.55
C ILE A 84 10.67 17.77 4.29
N GLN A 85 11.84 17.17 4.07
CA GLN A 85 13.10 17.69 4.57
C GLN A 85 13.77 18.52 3.48
N LYS A 86 13.98 19.81 3.74
CA LYS A 86 14.77 20.72 2.89
C LYS A 86 15.71 21.52 3.77
N ASN A 87 16.98 21.64 3.36
CA ASN A 87 18.01 22.42 4.08
C ASN A 87 18.10 22.07 5.57
N LEU A 88 18.13 20.78 5.91
CA LEU A 88 18.14 20.27 7.29
C LEU A 88 16.92 20.65 8.15
N THR A 89 15.89 21.29 7.56
CA THR A 89 14.62 21.58 8.23
C THR A 89 13.53 20.63 7.76
N ILE A 90 12.69 20.19 8.69
CA ILE A 90 11.50 19.38 8.41
C ILE A 90 10.29 20.32 8.44
N LYS A 91 9.51 20.32 7.35
CA LYS A 91 8.29 21.12 7.24
C LYS A 91 7.15 20.26 6.75
N ARG A 92 5.92 20.60 7.14
CA ARG A 92 4.72 19.96 6.59
C ARG A 92 4.71 20.12 5.08
N TYR A 93 4.40 19.06 4.36
CA TYR A 93 4.22 19.10 2.92
C TYR A 93 2.90 19.81 2.59
N PHE A 94 2.95 20.71 1.62
CA PHE A 94 1.79 21.35 1.04
C PHE A 94 1.86 21.11 -0.46
N LYS A 95 0.80 20.54 -1.04
CA LYS A 95 0.63 20.40 -2.48
C LYS A 95 0.39 21.80 -3.05
N GLU A 96 1.25 22.24 -3.97
CA GLU A 96 1.13 23.52 -4.68
C GLU A 96 -0.09 23.54 -5.61
#